data_AF-A0A9P3NMJ7-F1
#
_entry.id   AF-A0A9P3NMJ7-F1
#
_cell.length_a   1.000
_cell.length_b   1.000
_cell.length_c   1.000
_cell.angle_alpha   90.00
_cell.angle_beta   90.00
_cell.angle_gamma   90.00
#
_symmetry.space_group_name_H-M   'P 1'
#
loop_
_entity.id
_entity.type
_entity.pdbx_description
1 polymer ?
#
loop_
_entity_poly.entity_id
_entity_poly.type
_entity_poly.pdbx_seq_one_letter_code
_entity_poly.pdbx_strand_id
1 'polypeptide(L)'
;MATRAIGRLQIATPFLPTRQVRTPPSPSPWRPPDPPLPRSTGPARRSGEDRRACTGDRAGGCAGLPVVHHALFSAPQLAAGHRFPMGVFEAIHDMLLREGMVRPAQVVTPHPVPLASDLLRVHCPQYVALFCQGALPPAAMRRIGFPWSRTLVRRTLAEVAGTLLTAQLALEHGLACSTAGGTHHAFRDYGSGYCILNDLAVTAAALTCSTVHPTAPDPPLPSPSTSPAVPSLAQAFSSQSVPPAASLPSVLPAAASLPAAPAPAIAAAEGKKQDLWRELLAGAEDREGERVVKRVQRVAIVDLDVHQGDGTAAMLATCPNVFTFSMHCGANFPARKQHLPGWVV
;
A
#
# COMPACT_ATOMS: atom_id res chain seq x y z
N MET A 1 -5.56 -52.74 -45.29
CA MET A 1 -4.81 -51.48 -45.46
C MET A 1 -3.92 -51.34 -44.23
N ALA A 2 -2.59 -51.49 -44.26
CA ALA A 2 -1.58 -50.76 -45.08
C ALA A 2 -1.48 -49.28 -44.62
N THR A 3 -0.34 -48.71 -44.17
CA THR A 3 1.03 -49.24 -43.93
C THR A 3 1.79 -48.38 -42.87
N ARG A 4 2.88 -48.94 -42.31
CA ARG A 4 3.86 -48.41 -41.33
C ARG A 4 4.50 -47.03 -41.64
N ALA A 5 4.92 -46.33 -40.58
CA ALA A 5 6.31 -45.89 -40.27
C ALA A 5 6.30 -45.24 -38.85
N ILE A 6 6.92 -45.77 -37.78
CA ILE A 6 8.35 -46.02 -37.45
C ILE A 6 9.19 -44.74 -37.40
N GLY A 7 9.69 -44.43 -36.19
CA GLY A 7 10.64 -43.33 -35.92
C GLY A 7 11.01 -43.20 -34.44
N ARG A 8 11.76 -44.17 -33.88
CA ARG A 8 12.42 -44.01 -32.57
C ARG A 8 13.78 -43.36 -32.76
N LEU A 9 14.16 -42.45 -31.86
CA LEU A 9 15.55 -42.34 -31.41
C LEU A 9 15.56 -42.17 -29.89
N GLN A 10 16.28 -43.05 -29.19
CA GLN A 10 16.59 -42.93 -27.77
C GLN A 10 18.03 -42.45 -27.62
N ILE A 11 18.31 -41.63 -26.62
CA ILE A 11 19.67 -41.44 -26.07
C ILE A 11 19.60 -41.67 -24.55
N ALA A 12 20.61 -42.35 -24.02
CA ALA A 12 20.80 -42.73 -22.61
C ALA A 12 21.95 -41.88 -22.01
N THR A 13 22.21 -41.77 -20.70
CA THR A 13 21.79 -42.46 -19.44
C THR A 13 22.19 -41.50 -18.28
N PRO A 14 22.06 -41.79 -16.96
CA PRO A 14 21.46 -42.94 -16.26
C PRO A 14 20.48 -42.59 -15.11
N PHE A 15 19.90 -43.64 -14.51
CA PHE A 15 19.17 -43.61 -13.25
C PHE A 15 20.10 -43.35 -12.05
N LEU A 16 19.66 -42.53 -11.08
CA LEU A 16 20.12 -42.55 -9.69
C LEU A 16 18.89 -42.54 -8.76
N PRO A 17 18.97 -43.15 -7.57
CA PRO A 17 17.77 -43.65 -6.87
C PRO A 17 16.92 -42.54 -6.23
N THR A 18 15.63 -42.83 -6.12
CA THR A 18 14.62 -42.03 -5.43
C THR A 18 15.00 -41.78 -3.97
N ARG A 19 15.48 -40.57 -3.67
CA ARG A 19 15.63 -40.11 -2.29
C ARG A 19 14.24 -39.84 -1.72
N GLN A 20 13.88 -40.52 -0.63
CA GLN A 20 12.63 -40.22 0.09
C GLN A 20 12.59 -38.73 0.44
N VAL A 21 11.59 -38.02 -0.08
CA VAL A 21 11.31 -36.64 0.33
C VAL A 21 10.77 -36.70 1.76
N ARG A 22 11.61 -36.38 2.73
CA ARG A 22 11.13 -36.09 4.08
C ARG A 22 10.23 -34.87 3.99
N THR A 23 8.98 -35.03 4.42
CA THR A 23 8.08 -33.90 4.67
C THR A 23 8.76 -32.90 5.61
N PRO A 24 8.79 -31.59 5.28
CA PRO A 24 9.27 -30.60 6.23
C PRO A 24 8.37 -30.61 7.49
N PRO A 25 8.92 -30.36 8.69
CA PRO A 25 8.10 -30.24 9.88
C PRO A 25 7.13 -29.06 9.74
N SER A 26 5.92 -29.21 10.28
CA SER A 26 4.93 -28.12 10.34
C SER A 26 5.55 -26.89 11.02
N PRO A 27 5.32 -25.66 10.51
CA PRO A 27 5.75 -24.46 11.21
C PRO A 27 5.12 -24.44 12.61
N SER A 28 5.94 -24.18 13.63
CA SER A 28 5.43 -24.03 15.00
C SER A 28 4.61 -22.74 15.09
N PRO A 29 3.47 -22.74 15.81
CA PRO A 29 2.68 -21.53 15.99
C PRO A 29 3.51 -20.46 16.73
N TRP A 30 3.32 -19.21 16.32
CA TRP A 30 3.97 -18.06 16.94
C TRP A 30 3.68 -17.99 18.43
N ARG A 31 4.71 -17.76 19.24
CA ARG A 31 4.60 -17.42 20.66
C ARG A 31 5.04 -15.96 20.84
N PRO A 32 4.27 -15.13 21.57
CA PRO A 32 4.74 -13.82 21.98
C PRO A 32 5.99 -13.97 22.89
N PRO A 33 6.87 -12.96 22.94
CA PRO A 33 7.94 -12.93 23.93
C PRO A 33 7.36 -12.84 25.34
N ASP A 34 8.07 -13.42 26.32
CA ASP A 34 7.68 -13.33 27.73
C ASP A 34 7.63 -11.86 28.19
N PRO A 35 6.67 -11.48 29.05
CA PRO A 35 6.60 -10.14 29.60
C PRO A 35 7.87 -9.81 30.41
N PRO A 36 8.39 -8.57 30.34
CA PRO A 36 9.59 -8.20 31.08
C PRO A 36 9.37 -8.37 32.59
N LEU A 37 10.35 -8.98 33.25
CA LEU A 37 10.35 -9.16 34.70
C LEU A 37 10.15 -7.80 35.42
N PRO A 38 9.37 -7.75 36.50
CA PRO A 38 9.11 -6.50 37.22
C PRO A 38 10.43 -5.89 37.72
N ARG A 39 10.68 -4.63 37.35
CA ARG A 39 11.86 -3.88 37.79
C ARG A 39 11.80 -3.70 39.31
N SER A 40 12.89 -4.01 40.00
CA SER A 40 13.01 -3.78 41.44
C SER A 40 12.89 -2.29 41.76
N THR A 41 12.05 -1.97 42.74
CA THR A 41 11.79 -0.59 43.16
C THR A 41 12.93 -0.06 44.04
N GLY A 42 13.91 0.58 43.41
CA GLY A 42 14.86 1.45 44.09
C GLY A 42 14.18 2.74 44.61
N PRO A 43 14.70 3.37 45.68
CA PRO A 43 14.00 4.45 46.38
C PRO A 43 13.92 5.74 45.56
N ALA A 44 12.75 6.38 45.59
CA ALA A 44 12.47 7.62 44.88
C ALA A 44 13.37 8.79 45.34
N ARG A 45 14.01 9.48 44.39
CA ARG A 45 14.60 10.81 44.62
C ARG A 45 13.63 11.90 44.16
N ARG A 46 13.65 13.01 44.89
CA ARG A 46 12.60 14.03 44.92
C ARG A 46 12.65 14.98 43.71
N SER A 47 11.50 15.61 43.49
CA SER A 47 11.23 16.69 42.56
C SER A 47 12.22 17.85 42.61
N GLY A 48 12.59 18.36 41.44
CA GLY A 48 13.20 19.67 41.22
C GLY A 48 12.96 20.10 39.78
N GLU A 49 12.41 21.29 39.58
CA GLU A 49 12.22 21.88 38.25
C GLU A 49 13.57 22.15 37.58
N ASP A 50 13.69 21.79 36.30
CA ASP A 50 14.66 22.43 35.42
C ASP A 50 14.24 22.30 33.95
N ARG A 51 13.54 23.32 33.42
CA ARG A 51 13.31 23.46 31.96
C ARG A 51 14.59 23.96 31.29
N ARG A 52 15.64 23.14 31.28
CA ARG A 52 16.82 23.44 30.45
C ARG A 52 16.54 23.05 29.00
N ALA A 53 16.55 24.05 28.13
CA ALA A 53 16.68 23.82 26.69
C ALA A 53 17.93 22.97 26.45
N CYS A 54 17.83 21.94 25.61
CA CYS A 54 18.94 21.06 25.28
C CYS A 54 19.91 21.73 24.28
N THR A 55 20.57 22.82 24.69
CA THR A 55 21.78 23.33 24.04
C THR A 55 22.95 22.44 24.44
N GLY A 56 22.97 21.23 23.88
CA GLY A 56 23.91 20.16 24.21
C GLY A 56 24.61 19.64 22.97
N ASP A 57 25.43 20.48 22.34
CA ASP A 57 26.33 20.05 21.27
C ASP A 57 27.40 19.13 21.86
N ARG A 58 27.15 17.82 21.81
CA ARG A 58 28.14 16.79 22.09
C ARG A 58 28.63 16.23 20.77
N ALA A 59 29.83 16.64 20.39
CA ALA A 59 30.61 16.04 19.31
C ALA A 59 30.77 14.53 19.57
N GLY A 60 29.87 13.75 18.97
CA GLY A 60 29.61 12.36 19.38
C GLY A 60 28.43 11.71 18.66
N GLY A 61 28.17 12.10 17.41
CA GLY A 61 27.52 11.22 16.42
C GLY A 61 26.08 10.76 16.69
N CYS A 62 25.20 11.57 17.27
CA CYS A 62 23.76 11.34 17.11
C CYS A 62 23.27 12.12 15.88
N ALA A 63 23.29 11.48 14.70
CA ALA A 63 22.64 12.03 13.52
C ALA A 63 21.16 12.25 13.84
N GLY A 64 20.67 13.49 13.67
CA GLY A 64 19.29 13.84 14.01
C GLY A 64 18.30 13.05 13.14
N LEU A 65 17.11 12.76 13.69
CA LEU A 65 16.04 12.02 13.04
C LEU A 65 15.87 12.41 11.55
N PRO A 66 16.14 11.50 10.60
CA PRO A 66 15.90 11.74 9.18
C PRO A 66 14.40 11.80 8.91
N VAL A 67 13.98 12.78 8.11
CA VAL A 67 12.58 12.97 7.71
C VAL A 67 12.47 12.99 6.20
N VAL A 68 11.77 12.01 5.65
CA VAL A 68 11.53 11.91 4.20
C VAL A 68 10.34 12.79 3.82
N HIS A 69 10.57 13.69 2.88
CA HIS A 69 9.56 14.58 2.34
C HIS A 69 9.76 14.83 0.84
N HIS A 70 8.67 15.02 0.12
CA HIS A 70 8.70 15.50 -1.26
C HIS A 70 7.47 16.39 -1.50
N ALA A 71 7.66 17.54 -2.15
CA ALA A 71 6.57 18.42 -2.59
C ALA A 71 5.46 17.73 -3.44
N LEU A 72 5.72 16.54 -4.00
CA LEU A 72 4.71 15.76 -4.71
C LEU A 72 3.68 15.11 -3.77
N PHE A 73 3.99 14.91 -2.48
CA PHE A 73 3.08 14.26 -1.52
C PHE A 73 1.76 15.04 -1.37
N SER A 74 1.83 16.38 -1.45
CA SER A 74 0.70 17.32 -1.44
C SER A 74 0.16 17.68 -2.83
N ALA A 75 0.50 16.91 -3.88
CA ALA A 75 0.04 17.14 -5.24
C ALA A 75 -0.79 15.94 -5.75
N PRO A 76 -1.74 16.12 -6.69
CA PRO A 76 -2.17 17.37 -7.31
C PRO A 76 -3.07 18.21 -6.39
N GLN A 77 -3.20 19.49 -6.71
CA GLN A 77 -4.25 20.33 -6.13
C GLN A 77 -5.62 19.70 -6.38
N LEU A 78 -6.38 19.47 -5.30
CA LEU A 78 -7.74 18.95 -5.37
C LEU A 78 -8.75 20.09 -5.30
N ALA A 79 -9.97 19.84 -5.79
CA ALA A 79 -11.07 20.79 -5.70
C ALA A 79 -11.42 21.10 -4.23
N ALA A 80 -11.87 22.34 -3.96
CA ALA A 80 -12.33 22.73 -2.64
C ALA A 80 -13.45 21.79 -2.14
N GLY A 81 -13.38 21.38 -0.87
CA GLY A 81 -14.30 20.42 -0.28
C GLY A 81 -14.04 18.94 -0.62
N HIS A 82 -12.96 18.61 -1.35
CA HIS A 82 -12.54 17.22 -1.51
C HIS A 82 -12.17 16.61 -0.14
N ARG A 83 -12.69 15.41 0.18
CA ARG A 83 -12.55 14.80 1.51
C ARG A 83 -11.11 14.44 1.90
N PHE A 84 -10.27 14.08 0.93
CA PHE A 84 -8.86 13.79 1.18
C PHE A 84 -8.07 15.11 1.36
N PRO A 85 -7.45 15.35 2.53
CA PRO A 85 -6.81 16.63 2.87
C PRO A 85 -5.40 16.72 2.28
N MET A 86 -5.29 16.81 0.96
CA MET A 86 -4.02 16.69 0.22
C MET A 86 -2.87 17.56 0.77
N GLY A 87 -3.13 18.80 1.18
CA GLY A 87 -2.10 19.72 1.69
C GLY A 87 -1.53 19.35 3.07
N VAL A 88 -2.04 18.32 3.76
CA VAL A 88 -1.62 17.99 5.13
C VAL A 88 -0.14 17.60 5.22
N PHE A 89 0.42 16.97 4.20
CA PHE A 89 1.79 16.43 4.23
C PHE A 89 2.87 17.53 4.18
N GLU A 90 2.62 18.60 3.41
CA GLU A 90 3.42 19.82 3.39
C GLU A 90 3.21 20.65 4.66
N ALA A 91 1.96 20.77 5.15
CA ALA A 91 1.69 21.43 6.42
C ALA A 91 2.40 20.77 7.62
N ILE A 92 2.49 19.44 7.64
CA ILE A 92 3.27 18.67 8.63
C ILE A 92 4.76 18.96 8.48
N HIS A 93 5.31 18.88 7.26
CA HIS A 93 6.71 19.20 6.98
C HIS A 93 7.09 20.60 7.48
N ASP A 94 6.31 21.61 7.10
CA ASP A 94 6.56 23.00 7.44
C ASP A 94 6.40 23.26 8.94
N MET A 95 5.48 22.55 9.61
CA MET A 95 5.38 22.57 11.07
C MET A 95 6.62 21.98 11.73
N LEU A 96 7.11 20.82 11.29
CA LEU A 96 8.31 20.20 11.87
C LEU A 96 9.55 21.11 11.77
N LEU A 97 9.69 21.85 10.66
CA LEU A 97 10.75 22.84 10.48
C LEU A 97 10.54 24.09 11.35
N ARG A 98 9.32 24.66 11.36
CA ARG A 98 8.99 25.91 12.07
C ARG A 98 9.09 25.78 13.58
N GLU A 99 8.63 24.66 14.13
CA GLU A 99 8.71 24.35 15.56
C GLU A 99 10.13 23.87 15.98
N GLY A 100 11.08 23.80 15.04
CA GLY A 100 12.47 23.38 15.31
C GLY A 100 12.63 21.90 15.67
N MET A 101 11.59 21.08 15.51
CA MET A 101 11.65 19.62 15.76
C MET A 101 12.58 18.91 14.76
N VAL A 102 12.69 19.46 13.55
CA VAL A 102 13.51 18.95 12.45
C VAL A 102 14.29 20.13 11.86
N ARG A 103 15.57 19.94 11.56
CA ARG A 103 16.38 20.93 10.82
C ARG A 103 16.33 20.64 9.33
N PRO A 104 16.47 21.63 8.42
CA PRO A 104 16.48 21.40 6.97
C PRO A 104 17.49 20.32 6.53
N ALA A 105 18.66 20.24 7.17
CA ALA A 105 19.69 19.24 6.89
C ALA A 105 19.31 17.79 7.28
N GLN A 106 18.17 17.58 7.96
CA GLN A 106 17.60 16.26 8.27
C GLN A 106 16.49 15.85 7.29
N VAL A 107 16.07 16.75 6.40
CA VAL A 107 15.05 16.45 5.38
C VAL A 107 15.72 15.76 4.19
N VAL A 108 15.21 14.58 3.83
CA VAL A 108 15.73 13.78 2.72
C VAL A 108 14.65 13.64 1.65
N THR A 109 14.94 14.14 0.44
CA THR A 109 14.02 14.03 -0.69
C THR A 109 14.22 12.68 -1.40
N PRO A 110 13.18 11.83 -1.53
CA PRO A 110 13.30 10.59 -2.28
C PRO A 110 13.35 10.86 -3.78
N HIS A 111 14.02 9.97 -4.54
CA HIS A 111 13.79 9.92 -5.97
C HIS A 111 12.31 9.58 -6.22
N PRO A 112 11.54 10.36 -7.01
CA PRO A 112 10.06 10.27 -7.07
C PRO A 112 9.51 9.03 -7.81
N VAL A 113 10.35 8.04 -8.05
CA VAL A 113 10.07 6.84 -8.84
C VAL A 113 10.76 5.65 -8.17
N PRO A 114 10.02 4.62 -7.71
CA PRO A 114 10.58 3.38 -7.17
C PRO A 114 11.05 2.47 -8.31
N LEU A 115 11.81 1.43 -7.99
CA LEU A 115 12.14 0.40 -8.98
C LEU A 115 10.87 -0.36 -9.40
N ALA A 116 10.72 -0.64 -10.69
CA ALA A 116 9.61 -1.45 -11.18
C ALA A 116 9.64 -2.86 -10.58
N SER A 117 10.82 -3.43 -10.33
CA SER A 117 10.97 -4.75 -9.71
C SER A 117 10.48 -4.81 -8.25
N ASP A 118 10.64 -3.74 -7.46
CA ASP A 118 10.05 -3.61 -6.12
C ASP A 118 8.51 -3.56 -6.21
N LEU A 119 7.98 -2.73 -7.11
CA LEU A 119 6.54 -2.50 -7.25
C LEU A 119 5.78 -3.71 -7.81
N LEU A 120 6.32 -4.36 -8.84
CA LEU A 120 5.70 -5.50 -9.54
C LEU A 120 5.82 -6.83 -8.77
N ARG A 121 6.69 -6.90 -7.76
CA ARG A 121 6.73 -7.99 -6.77
C ARG A 121 5.47 -8.04 -5.92
N VAL A 122 4.70 -6.94 -5.88
CA VAL A 122 3.59 -6.71 -4.98
C VAL A 122 2.28 -6.42 -5.71
N HIS A 123 2.29 -5.54 -6.71
CA HIS A 123 1.12 -5.22 -7.52
C HIS A 123 1.05 -5.99 -8.85
N CYS A 124 -0.16 -6.16 -9.35
CA CYS A 124 -0.45 -6.71 -10.66
C CYS A 124 0.11 -5.77 -11.76
N PRO A 125 0.99 -6.24 -12.66
CA PRO A 125 1.59 -5.39 -13.70
C PRO A 125 0.56 -4.68 -14.59
N GLN A 126 -0.54 -5.36 -14.90
CA GLN A 126 -1.65 -4.81 -15.69
C GLN A 126 -2.34 -3.66 -14.95
N TYR A 127 -2.55 -3.76 -13.63
CA TYR A 127 -3.15 -2.70 -12.82
C TYR A 127 -2.26 -1.45 -12.81
N VAL A 128 -0.96 -1.63 -12.54
CA VAL A 128 0.01 -0.52 -12.51
C VAL A 128 0.09 0.16 -13.89
N ALA A 129 0.21 -0.61 -14.98
CA ALA A 129 0.24 -0.07 -16.33
C ALA A 129 -1.02 0.75 -16.66
N LEU A 130 -2.22 0.22 -16.39
CA LEU A 130 -3.49 0.92 -16.63
C LEU A 130 -3.62 2.19 -15.78
N PHE A 131 -3.12 2.18 -14.53
CA PHE A 131 -3.08 3.39 -13.70
C PHE A 131 -2.14 4.45 -14.28
N CYS A 132 -0.89 4.07 -14.60
CA CYS A 132 0.11 4.99 -15.13
C CYS A 132 -0.29 5.61 -16.48
N GLN A 133 -1.03 4.87 -17.31
CA GLN A 133 -1.52 5.32 -18.62
C GLN A 133 -2.84 6.12 -18.57
N GLY A 134 -3.51 6.18 -17.41
CA GLY A 134 -4.85 6.78 -17.30
C GLY A 134 -5.91 6.01 -18.08
N ALA A 135 -5.81 4.67 -18.02
CA ALA A 135 -6.66 3.71 -18.72
C ALA A 135 -7.47 2.82 -17.75
N LEU A 136 -7.40 3.05 -16.44
CA LEU A 136 -8.28 2.39 -15.47
C LEU A 136 -9.77 2.69 -15.78
N PRO A 137 -10.68 1.70 -15.66
CA PRO A 137 -12.10 1.92 -15.83
C PRO A 137 -12.64 3.03 -14.91
N PRO A 138 -13.62 3.85 -15.33
CA PRO A 138 -14.18 4.92 -14.50
C PRO A 138 -14.69 4.47 -13.12
N ALA A 139 -15.18 3.23 -13.01
CA ALA A 139 -15.58 2.64 -11.73
C ALA A 139 -14.39 2.41 -10.78
N ALA A 140 -13.23 1.99 -11.28
CA ALA A 140 -12.02 1.82 -10.49
C ALA A 140 -11.47 3.18 -10.01
N MET A 141 -11.47 4.20 -10.87
CA MET A 141 -11.11 5.57 -10.45
C MET A 141 -12.06 6.13 -9.39
N ARG A 142 -13.36 5.84 -9.47
CA ARG A 142 -14.33 6.19 -8.41
C ARG A 142 -14.08 5.43 -7.10
N ARG A 143 -13.65 4.16 -7.14
CA ARG A 143 -13.28 3.38 -5.94
C ARG A 143 -12.03 3.94 -5.26
N ILE A 144 -11.04 4.35 -6.06
CA ILE A 144 -9.85 5.08 -5.60
C ILE A 144 -10.25 6.41 -4.96
N GLY A 145 -11.16 7.15 -5.59
CA GLY A 145 -11.69 8.42 -5.07
C GLY A 145 -10.89 9.66 -5.46
N PHE A 146 -9.96 9.57 -6.42
CA PHE A 146 -9.21 10.73 -6.94
C PHE A 146 -9.50 10.99 -8.43
N PRO A 147 -9.45 12.26 -8.88
CA PRO A 147 -9.39 12.58 -10.30
C PRO A 147 -8.02 12.16 -10.87
N TRP A 148 -8.00 11.39 -11.96
CA TRP A 148 -6.74 10.96 -12.57
C TRP A 148 -5.97 12.15 -13.17
N SER A 149 -4.66 12.19 -12.93
CA SER A 149 -3.74 13.11 -13.59
C SER A 149 -2.31 12.53 -13.61
N ARG A 150 -1.45 13.01 -14.51
CA ARG A 150 -0.01 12.66 -14.50
C ARG A 150 0.66 13.02 -13.16
N THR A 151 0.22 14.10 -12.53
CA THR A 151 0.69 14.52 -11.19
C THR A 151 0.30 13.52 -10.12
N LEU A 152 -0.93 12.98 -10.15
CA LEU A 152 -1.37 11.91 -9.24
C LEU A 152 -0.52 10.65 -9.41
N VAL A 153 -0.18 10.25 -10.65
CA VAL A 153 0.70 9.10 -10.90
C VAL A 153 2.09 9.36 -10.29
N ARG A 154 2.68 10.53 -10.53
CA ARG A 154 3.99 10.91 -9.95
C ARG A 154 3.97 10.96 -8.41
N ARG A 155 2.92 11.52 -7.81
CA ARG A 155 2.68 11.48 -6.34
C ARG A 155 2.71 10.05 -5.82
N THR A 156 1.89 9.19 -6.40
CA THR A 156 1.71 7.81 -5.92
C THR A 156 3.02 7.01 -6.00
N LEU A 157 3.82 7.23 -7.05
CA LEU A 157 5.15 6.63 -7.17
C LEU A 157 6.13 7.22 -6.14
N ALA A 158 6.11 8.54 -5.93
CA ALA A 158 6.96 9.20 -4.95
C ALA A 158 6.66 8.76 -3.50
N GLU A 159 5.40 8.49 -3.15
CA GLU A 159 5.02 7.92 -1.85
C GLU A 159 5.64 6.54 -1.64
N VAL A 160 5.49 5.62 -2.61
CA VAL A 160 6.09 4.27 -2.55
C VAL A 160 7.62 4.35 -2.41
N ALA A 161 8.26 5.24 -3.18
CA ALA A 161 9.70 5.47 -3.07
C ALA A 161 10.12 6.10 -1.73
N GLY A 162 9.29 7.01 -1.20
CA GLY A 162 9.47 7.68 0.08
C GLY A 162 9.46 6.70 1.25
N THR A 163 8.44 5.86 1.35
CA THR A 163 8.31 4.87 2.44
C THR A 163 9.44 3.85 2.42
N LEU A 164 9.86 3.38 1.23
CA LEU A 164 11.01 2.49 1.11
C LEU A 164 12.33 3.19 1.52
N LEU A 165 12.52 4.47 1.15
CA LEU A 165 13.68 5.24 1.61
C LEU A 165 13.65 5.47 3.13
N THR A 166 12.49 5.78 3.71
CA THR A 166 12.32 5.92 5.16
C THR A 166 12.73 4.65 5.89
N ALA A 167 12.31 3.48 5.40
CA ALA A 167 12.71 2.21 6.01
C ALA A 167 14.22 1.94 5.86
N GLN A 168 14.84 2.29 4.72
CA GLN A 168 16.28 2.18 4.52
C GLN A 168 17.07 3.09 5.47
N LEU A 169 16.61 4.33 5.68
CA LEU A 169 17.18 5.28 6.65
C LEU A 169 16.98 4.80 8.09
N ALA A 170 15.82 4.22 8.43
CA ALA A 170 15.60 3.62 9.75
C ALA A 170 16.55 2.44 10.02
N LEU A 171 16.89 1.64 9.01
CA LEU A 171 17.91 0.58 9.09
C LEU A 171 19.36 1.11 9.15
N GLU A 172 19.57 2.42 9.05
CA GLU A 172 20.87 3.07 9.20
C GLU A 172 20.99 3.86 10.51
N HIS A 173 19.97 4.66 10.81
CA HIS A 173 19.96 5.61 11.92
C HIS A 173 19.13 5.12 13.12
N GLY A 174 18.55 3.92 13.06
CA GLY A 174 17.68 3.32 14.08
C GLY A 174 16.23 3.82 14.04
N LEU A 175 16.00 5.06 13.61
CA LEU A 175 14.68 5.64 13.38
C LEU A 175 14.72 6.62 12.21
N ALA A 176 13.66 6.67 11.41
CA ALA A 176 13.39 7.70 10.42
C ALA A 176 11.87 7.85 10.26
N CYS A 177 11.41 9.02 9.80
CA CYS A 177 10.00 9.28 9.55
C CYS A 177 9.74 9.63 8.09
N SER A 178 8.53 9.34 7.60
CA SER A 178 8.02 9.90 6.36
C SER A 178 6.92 10.91 6.70
N THR A 179 6.82 11.97 5.90
CA THR A 179 5.72 12.94 6.00
C THR A 179 4.46 12.50 5.25
N ALA A 180 4.52 11.43 4.46
CA ALA A 180 3.38 10.81 3.76
C ALA A 180 3.59 9.29 3.59
N GLY A 181 2.64 8.59 2.96
CA GLY A 181 2.61 7.12 2.86
C GLY A 181 1.55 6.50 3.76
N GLY A 182 1.67 5.21 4.06
CA GLY A 182 0.67 4.48 4.84
C GLY A 182 -0.57 4.12 4.02
N THR A 183 -0.42 3.85 2.72
CA THR A 183 -1.52 3.65 1.77
C THR A 183 -2.12 2.24 1.85
N HIS A 184 -2.63 1.92 3.04
CA HIS A 184 -2.98 0.57 3.48
C HIS A 184 -4.22 -0.09 2.83
N HIS A 185 -5.07 0.67 2.12
CA HIS A 185 -6.29 0.16 1.46
C HIS A 185 -6.11 -0.27 -0.01
N ALA A 186 -4.90 -0.15 -0.57
CA ALA A 186 -4.61 -0.63 -1.91
C ALA A 186 -4.38 -2.14 -1.91
N PHE A 187 -4.95 -2.85 -2.89
CA PHE A 187 -4.83 -4.29 -3.07
C PHE A 187 -3.95 -4.59 -4.29
N ARG A 188 -3.67 -5.88 -4.55
CA ARG A 188 -2.78 -6.32 -5.65
C ARG A 188 -3.16 -5.73 -7.01
N ASP A 189 -4.43 -5.75 -7.38
CA ASP A 189 -4.93 -5.40 -8.71
C ASP A 189 -5.98 -4.28 -8.72
N TYR A 190 -6.23 -3.63 -7.59
CA TYR A 190 -7.09 -2.44 -7.51
C TYR A 190 -6.70 -1.51 -6.34
N GLY A 191 -7.03 -0.22 -6.50
CA GLY A 191 -6.97 0.78 -5.45
C GLY A 191 -8.33 1.04 -4.82
N SER A 192 -8.35 1.54 -3.59
CA SER A 192 -9.56 1.78 -2.79
C SER A 192 -9.28 2.81 -1.70
N GLY A 193 -10.29 3.63 -1.33
CA GLY A 193 -10.21 4.48 -0.14
C GLY A 193 -9.01 5.44 -0.13
N TYR A 194 -8.77 6.15 -1.23
CA TYR A 194 -7.62 7.04 -1.45
C TYR A 194 -6.24 6.34 -1.50
N CYS A 195 -6.18 5.01 -1.40
CA CYS A 195 -4.96 4.25 -1.61
C CYS A 195 -4.94 3.67 -3.04
N ILE A 196 -3.84 3.87 -3.77
CA ILE A 196 -3.69 3.44 -5.17
C ILE A 196 -2.69 2.30 -5.28
N LEU A 197 -1.44 2.55 -4.84
CA LEU A 197 -0.42 1.53 -4.62
C LEU A 197 -0.22 1.38 -3.11
N ASN A 198 0.18 0.21 -2.63
CA ASN A 198 0.37 -0.11 -1.22
C ASN A 198 1.86 0.02 -0.87
N ASP A 199 2.27 1.20 -0.42
CA ASP A 199 3.66 1.52 -0.11
C ASP A 199 4.25 0.64 1.00
N LEU A 200 3.44 0.31 2.01
CA LEU A 200 3.79 -0.58 3.11
C LEU A 200 4.12 -2.00 2.61
N ALA A 201 3.26 -2.56 1.75
CA ALA A 201 3.47 -3.90 1.19
C ALA A 201 4.67 -3.94 0.24
N VAL A 202 4.83 -2.94 -0.64
CA VAL A 202 6.02 -2.80 -1.51
C VAL A 202 7.30 -2.73 -0.67
N THR A 203 7.30 -1.91 0.39
CA THR A 203 8.46 -1.76 1.28
C THR A 203 8.81 -3.07 2.00
N ALA A 204 7.82 -3.75 2.59
CA ALA A 204 8.05 -5.02 3.27
C ALA A 204 8.56 -6.13 2.32
N ALA A 205 8.02 -6.20 1.11
CA ALA A 205 8.44 -7.13 0.07
C ALA A 205 9.87 -6.87 -0.43
N ALA A 206 10.22 -5.59 -0.68
CA ALA A 206 11.57 -5.20 -1.10
C ALA A 206 12.62 -5.56 -0.04
N LEU A 207 12.36 -5.22 1.23
CA LEU A 207 13.28 -5.45 2.35
C LEU A 207 13.46 -6.93 2.70
N THR A 208 12.43 -7.77 2.52
CA THR A 208 12.50 -9.23 2.80
C THR A 208 12.77 -10.08 1.56
N CYS A 209 12.80 -9.47 0.37
CA CYS A 209 12.77 -10.14 -0.94
C CYS A 209 11.55 -11.09 -1.16
N SER A 210 10.48 -10.94 -0.38
CA SER A 210 9.27 -11.76 -0.49
C SER A 210 8.44 -11.38 -1.72
N THR A 211 8.04 -12.35 -2.54
CA THR A 211 7.07 -12.12 -3.62
C THR A 211 5.64 -12.28 -3.09
N VAL A 212 4.76 -11.32 -3.40
CA VAL A 212 3.33 -11.43 -3.09
C VAL A 212 2.65 -12.23 -4.18
N HIS A 213 2.15 -13.40 -3.81
CA HIS A 213 1.34 -14.23 -4.70
C HIS A 213 -0.11 -13.74 -4.71
N PRO A 214 -0.89 -14.01 -5.78
CA PRO A 214 -2.31 -13.73 -5.78
C PRO A 214 -2.99 -14.52 -4.66
N THR A 215 -3.63 -13.82 -3.72
CA THR A 215 -4.69 -14.40 -2.91
C THR A 215 -5.91 -14.69 -3.81
N ALA A 216 -6.83 -15.54 -3.33
CA ALA A 216 -8.12 -15.68 -4.00
C ALA A 216 -8.80 -14.29 -4.12
N PRO A 217 -9.50 -14.00 -5.23
CA PRO A 217 -10.15 -12.70 -5.39
C PRO A 217 -11.16 -12.49 -4.25
N ASP A 218 -11.22 -11.27 -3.73
CA ASP A 218 -12.30 -10.89 -2.81
C ASP A 218 -13.65 -11.22 -3.46
N PRO A 219 -14.62 -11.76 -2.71
CA PRO A 219 -15.96 -11.96 -3.24
C PRO A 219 -16.51 -10.61 -3.74
N PRO A 220 -17.21 -10.59 -4.89
CA PRO A 220 -17.71 -9.36 -5.47
C PRO A 220 -18.52 -8.56 -4.44
N LEU A 221 -18.31 -7.24 -4.41
CA LEU A 221 -19.10 -6.35 -3.57
C LEU A 221 -20.59 -6.64 -3.81
N PRO A 222 -21.39 -6.88 -2.76
CA PRO A 222 -22.79 -7.21 -2.94
C PRO A 222 -23.49 -6.08 -3.70
N SER A 223 -24.34 -6.45 -4.65
CA SER A 223 -25.27 -5.54 -5.30
C SER A 223 -26.06 -4.78 -4.22
N PRO A 224 -26.45 -3.51 -4.44
CA PRO A 224 -27.28 -2.76 -3.49
C PRO A 224 -28.68 -3.38 -3.41
N SER A 225 -28.80 -4.41 -2.59
CA SER A 225 -30.03 -5.10 -2.25
C SER A 225 -30.45 -4.61 -0.88
N THR A 226 -31.48 -3.76 -0.89
CA THR A 226 -32.40 -3.46 0.23
C THR A 226 -31.90 -3.84 1.64
N SER A 227 -31.09 -2.96 2.25
CA SER A 227 -30.99 -2.96 3.71
C SER A 227 -32.34 -2.54 4.30
N PRO A 228 -32.81 -3.13 5.41
CA PRO A 228 -33.91 -2.55 6.17
C PRO A 228 -33.53 -1.12 6.61
N ALA A 229 -34.53 -0.25 6.72
CA ALA A 229 -34.33 1.17 6.96
C ALA A 229 -33.69 1.43 8.33
N VAL A 230 -32.51 2.06 8.33
CA VAL A 230 -31.97 2.76 9.49
C VAL A 230 -32.47 4.20 9.40
N PRO A 231 -33.19 4.74 10.40
CA PRO A 231 -33.73 6.09 10.34
C PRO A 231 -32.61 7.13 10.31
N SER A 232 -32.69 8.11 9.41
CA SER A 232 -31.67 9.14 9.28
C SER A 232 -31.83 10.23 10.34
N LEU A 233 -30.69 10.78 10.79
CA LEU A 233 -30.56 11.80 11.82
C LEU A 233 -30.93 13.22 11.31
N ALA A 234 -31.98 13.33 10.50
CA ALA A 234 -32.35 14.52 9.73
C ALA A 234 -33.86 14.81 9.71
N GLN A 235 -34.58 14.50 10.80
CA GLN A 235 -35.97 14.94 11.01
C GLN A 235 -36.17 15.54 12.41
N ALA A 236 -35.59 16.72 12.61
CA ALA A 236 -36.08 17.72 13.54
C ALA A 236 -36.32 19.02 12.76
N PHE A 237 -37.44 19.71 13.06
CA PHE A 237 -37.91 20.98 12.45
C PHE A 237 -38.60 20.92 11.06
N SER A 238 -39.90 20.63 11.14
CA SER A 238 -41.03 21.40 10.58
C SER A 238 -41.04 22.03 9.18
N SER A 239 -42.06 21.60 8.42
CA SER A 239 -42.99 22.43 7.62
C SER A 239 -42.46 23.33 6.49
N GLN A 240 -42.64 22.85 5.25
CA GLN A 240 -43.50 23.50 4.25
C GLN A 240 -43.86 22.51 3.12
N SER A 241 -44.92 22.82 2.35
CA SER A 241 -45.66 21.87 1.51
C SER A 241 -45.73 22.27 0.02
N VAL A 242 -46.24 21.36 -0.84
CA VAL A 242 -46.66 21.54 -2.27
C VAL A 242 -45.51 21.36 -3.30
N PRO A 243 -45.71 20.76 -4.51
CA PRO A 243 -46.63 19.69 -4.98
C PRO A 243 -45.88 18.46 -5.60
N PRO A 244 -46.53 17.39 -6.10
CA PRO A 244 -45.83 16.23 -6.68
C PRO A 244 -45.40 16.42 -8.15
N ALA A 245 -44.24 15.87 -8.51
CA ALA A 245 -43.79 15.72 -9.90
C ALA A 245 -44.06 14.30 -10.43
N ALA A 246 -44.27 14.18 -11.74
CA ALA A 246 -44.86 13.01 -12.39
C ALA A 246 -43.97 11.76 -12.44
N SER A 247 -44.63 10.61 -12.54
CA SER A 247 -44.05 9.27 -12.66
C SER A 247 -43.25 9.07 -13.96
N LEU A 248 -42.11 8.39 -13.86
CA LEU A 248 -41.43 7.76 -15.01
C LEU A 248 -41.25 6.26 -14.75
N PRO A 249 -41.40 5.40 -15.77
CA PRO A 249 -41.40 3.95 -15.59
C PRO A 249 -40.00 3.37 -15.36
N SER A 250 -39.91 2.36 -14.50
CA SER A 250 -38.69 1.59 -14.28
C SER A 250 -38.42 0.60 -15.43
N VAL A 251 -37.26 0.69 -16.06
CA VAL A 251 -36.68 -0.41 -16.85
C VAL A 251 -35.20 -0.55 -16.50
N LEU A 252 -34.88 -1.56 -15.69
CA LEU A 252 -33.51 -2.03 -15.49
C LEU A 252 -33.22 -3.16 -16.49
N PRO A 253 -32.15 -3.09 -17.30
CA PRO A 253 -31.55 -4.28 -17.87
C PRO A 253 -30.63 -4.96 -16.82
N ALA A 254 -30.55 -6.29 -16.90
CA ALA A 254 -29.83 -7.11 -15.91
C ALA A 254 -28.31 -6.86 -15.89
N ALA A 255 -27.69 -7.18 -14.74
CA ALA A 255 -26.24 -7.16 -14.59
C ALA A 255 -25.59 -8.23 -15.48
N ALA A 256 -24.99 -7.81 -16.59
CA ALA A 256 -24.14 -8.67 -17.40
C ALA A 256 -22.79 -8.88 -16.69
N SER A 257 -22.41 -10.14 -16.49
CA SER A 257 -21.03 -10.52 -16.16
C SER A 257 -20.09 -9.97 -17.23
N LEU A 258 -18.95 -9.39 -16.82
CA LEU A 258 -17.95 -8.87 -17.74
C LEU A 258 -17.49 -9.97 -18.72
N PRO A 259 -17.67 -9.83 -20.04
CA PRO A 259 -16.98 -10.70 -20.98
C PRO A 259 -15.48 -10.38 -20.94
N ALA A 260 -14.65 -11.42 -21.07
CA ALA A 260 -13.22 -11.22 -21.27
C ALA A 260 -13.01 -10.38 -22.54
N ALA A 261 -12.39 -9.20 -22.39
CA ALA A 261 -12.23 -8.27 -23.51
C ALA A 261 -11.25 -8.85 -24.55
N PRO A 262 -11.63 -8.91 -25.84
CA PRO A 262 -10.68 -9.22 -26.90
C PRO A 262 -9.79 -8.00 -27.16
N ALA A 263 -8.48 -8.24 -27.26
CA ALA A 263 -7.61 -7.31 -27.99
C ALA A 263 -7.81 -7.53 -29.50
N PRO A 264 -7.63 -6.52 -30.39
CA PRO A 264 -7.12 -5.16 -30.14
C PRO A 264 -8.07 -4.03 -30.59
N ALA A 265 -8.23 -2.98 -29.78
CA ALA A 265 -8.94 -1.74 -30.17
C ALA A 265 -8.46 -0.47 -29.43
N ILE A 266 -7.20 -0.43 -28.99
CA ILE A 266 -6.57 0.74 -28.36
C ILE A 266 -5.47 1.21 -29.32
N ALA A 267 -5.84 2.03 -30.32
CA ALA A 267 -4.93 2.35 -31.43
C ALA A 267 -5.12 3.74 -32.09
N ALA A 268 -5.97 4.63 -31.54
CA ALA A 268 -6.46 5.81 -32.28
C ALA A 268 -6.69 7.11 -31.48
N ALA A 269 -6.14 7.23 -30.26
CA ALA A 269 -6.26 8.45 -29.44
C ALA A 269 -4.94 8.82 -28.71
N GLU A 270 -3.81 8.35 -29.22
CA GLU A 270 -2.64 8.05 -28.38
C GLU A 270 -1.46 9.03 -28.46
N GLY A 271 -1.55 10.05 -29.32
CA GLY A 271 -0.40 10.92 -29.68
C GLY A 271 0.25 11.74 -28.54
N LYS A 272 -0.33 11.78 -27.33
CA LYS A 272 0.25 12.45 -26.15
C LYS A 272 0.11 11.68 -24.83
N LYS A 273 -0.44 10.46 -24.82
CA LYS A 273 -0.61 9.66 -23.59
C LYS A 273 0.61 8.78 -23.24
N GLN A 274 1.48 8.54 -24.20
CA GLN A 274 2.81 7.94 -24.02
C GLN A 274 3.65 8.72 -22.98
N ASP A 275 4.43 8.13 -22.07
CA ASP A 275 4.57 6.69 -21.77
C ASP A 275 5.29 6.43 -20.41
N LEU A 276 4.71 6.92 -19.32
CA LEU A 276 5.32 6.81 -17.98
C LEU A 276 5.59 5.35 -17.55
N TRP A 277 4.93 4.36 -18.19
CA TRP A 277 5.12 2.95 -17.89
C TRP A 277 6.35 2.33 -18.57
N ARG A 278 6.67 2.61 -19.86
CA ARG A 278 8.00 2.19 -20.35
C ARG A 278 9.12 3.05 -19.77
N GLU A 279 8.87 4.30 -19.36
CA GLU A 279 9.84 5.08 -18.57
C GLU A 279 10.20 4.36 -17.25
N LEU A 280 9.18 3.82 -16.54
CA LEU A 280 9.35 2.99 -15.34
C LEU A 280 10.10 1.68 -15.60
N LEU A 281 9.84 1.02 -16.73
CA LEU A 281 10.50 -0.24 -17.11
C LEU A 281 11.94 -0.02 -17.58
N ALA A 282 12.21 0.99 -18.41
CA ALA A 282 13.54 1.33 -18.88
C ALA A 282 14.46 1.75 -17.71
N GLY A 283 13.94 2.56 -16.79
CA GLY A 283 14.66 2.93 -15.56
C GLY A 283 14.86 1.79 -14.56
N ALA A 284 14.33 0.59 -14.80
CA ALA A 284 14.54 -0.57 -13.93
C ALA A 284 15.82 -1.36 -14.30
N GLU A 285 16.14 -1.48 -15.59
CA GLU A 285 17.30 -2.23 -16.07
C GLU A 285 18.63 -1.53 -15.69
N ASP A 286 18.71 -0.20 -15.86
CA ASP A 286 19.91 0.58 -15.56
C ASP A 286 20.22 0.71 -14.07
N ARG A 287 19.22 0.56 -13.18
CA ARG A 287 19.33 0.92 -11.75
C ARG A 287 19.42 -0.26 -10.78
N GLU A 288 19.17 -1.49 -11.26
CA GLU A 288 19.24 -2.68 -10.40
C GLU A 288 20.68 -2.99 -9.95
N GLY A 289 21.70 -2.54 -10.70
CA GLY A 289 23.12 -2.67 -10.36
C GLY A 289 23.65 -1.66 -9.32
N GLU A 290 23.03 -0.48 -9.17
CA GLU A 290 23.55 0.58 -8.28
C GLU A 290 22.92 0.58 -6.87
N ARG A 291 21.74 -0.03 -6.69
CA ARG A 291 20.92 0.18 -5.49
C ARG A 291 21.06 -0.93 -4.44
N VAL A 292 21.85 -0.67 -3.41
CA VAL A 292 21.97 -1.55 -2.22
C VAL A 292 20.77 -1.38 -1.27
N VAL A 293 19.70 -2.15 -1.50
CA VAL A 293 18.62 -2.29 -0.51
C VAL A 293 19.12 -3.15 0.66
N LYS A 294 19.25 -2.57 1.86
CA LYS A 294 19.51 -3.34 3.10
C LYS A 294 18.36 -4.35 3.31
N ARG A 295 18.70 -5.64 3.34
CA ARG A 295 17.72 -6.73 3.53
C ARG A 295 17.55 -7.04 5.02
N VAL A 296 16.33 -7.39 5.43
CA VAL A 296 16.03 -7.89 6.77
C VAL A 296 15.32 -9.25 6.71
N GLN A 297 15.50 -10.06 7.75
CA GLN A 297 14.88 -11.38 7.82
C GLN A 297 13.38 -11.32 8.12
N ARG A 298 12.93 -10.31 8.85
CA ARG A 298 11.53 -10.14 9.28
C ARG A 298 11.14 -8.67 9.31
N VAL A 299 9.88 -8.38 8.98
CA VAL A 299 9.26 -7.06 9.10
C VAL A 299 8.00 -7.20 9.97
N ALA A 300 7.73 -6.20 10.80
CA ALA A 300 6.45 -6.05 11.48
C ALA A 300 5.82 -4.72 11.06
N ILE A 301 4.58 -4.75 10.63
CA ILE A 301 3.77 -3.57 10.34
C ILE A 301 2.73 -3.44 11.44
N VAL A 302 2.74 -2.30 12.12
CA VAL A 302 1.80 -1.94 13.19
C VAL A 302 0.96 -0.80 12.67
N ASP A 303 -0.29 -1.10 12.34
CA ASP A 303 -1.27 -0.14 11.82
C ASP A 303 -2.18 0.34 12.96
N LEU A 304 -2.25 1.66 13.12
CA LEU A 304 -3.01 2.35 14.16
C LEU A 304 -3.97 3.38 13.55
N ASP A 305 -4.22 3.32 12.23
CA ASP A 305 -5.28 4.12 11.61
C ASP A 305 -6.66 3.69 12.11
N VAL A 306 -7.62 4.61 12.08
CA VAL A 306 -9.00 4.33 12.51
C VAL A 306 -9.71 3.33 11.57
N HIS A 307 -9.22 3.17 10.34
CA HIS A 307 -9.64 2.16 9.38
C HIS A 307 -8.70 0.95 9.43
N GLN A 308 -9.23 -0.24 9.12
CA GLN A 308 -8.38 -1.43 9.04
C GLN A 308 -7.51 -1.37 7.77
N GLY A 309 -6.21 -1.61 7.89
CA GLY A 309 -5.27 -1.81 6.77
C GLY A 309 -5.49 -3.11 6.00
N ASP A 310 -6.70 -3.27 5.44
CA ASP A 310 -7.20 -4.44 4.74
C ASP A 310 -6.40 -4.82 3.48
N GLY A 311 -5.99 -3.84 2.69
CA GLY A 311 -5.14 -4.07 1.51
C GLY A 311 -3.76 -4.61 1.91
N THR A 312 -3.12 -3.98 2.90
CA THR A 312 -1.84 -4.44 3.46
C THR A 312 -1.97 -5.82 4.10
N ALA A 313 -3.09 -6.10 4.77
CA ALA A 313 -3.43 -7.44 5.29
C ALA A 313 -3.44 -8.49 4.18
N ALA A 314 -4.28 -8.27 3.17
CA ALA A 314 -4.55 -9.24 2.11
C ALA A 314 -3.30 -9.52 1.27
N MET A 315 -2.52 -8.48 0.95
CA MET A 315 -1.32 -8.62 0.12
C MET A 315 -0.18 -9.33 0.85
N LEU A 316 -0.04 -9.19 2.17
CA LEU A 316 1.07 -9.75 2.92
C LEU A 316 0.75 -11.09 3.62
N ALA A 317 -0.50 -11.55 3.54
CA ALA A 317 -0.97 -12.78 4.19
C ALA A 317 -0.18 -14.05 3.81
N THR A 318 0.43 -14.10 2.62
CA THR A 318 1.27 -15.22 2.16
C THR A 318 2.77 -15.00 2.36
N CYS A 319 3.18 -13.91 3.02
CA CYS A 319 4.59 -13.56 3.24
C CYS A 319 5.03 -13.97 4.66
N PRO A 320 5.61 -15.17 4.89
CA PRO A 320 5.85 -15.70 6.24
C PRO A 320 6.86 -14.89 7.08
N ASN A 321 7.62 -14.01 6.43
CA ASN A 321 8.57 -13.10 7.08
C ASN A 321 7.96 -11.75 7.46
N VAL A 322 6.68 -11.51 7.20
CA VAL A 322 6.01 -10.23 7.47
C VAL A 322 4.86 -10.44 8.44
N PHE A 323 4.96 -9.83 9.62
CA PHE A 323 3.88 -9.75 10.58
C PHE A 323 3.09 -8.45 10.37
N THR A 324 1.78 -8.52 10.55
CA THR A 324 0.85 -7.39 10.37
C THR A 324 -0.16 -7.39 11.51
N PHE A 325 -0.27 -6.24 12.18
CA PHE A 325 -1.21 -5.98 13.28
C PHE A 325 -1.98 -4.69 12.96
N SER A 326 -3.27 -4.64 13.26
CA SER A 326 -4.09 -3.44 13.05
C SER A 326 -5.12 -3.24 14.16
N MET A 327 -4.97 -2.15 14.92
CA MET A 327 -5.98 -1.70 15.88
C MET A 327 -6.81 -0.57 15.26
N HIS A 328 -8.10 -0.82 15.02
CA HIS A 328 -8.97 0.05 14.23
C HIS A 328 -10.41 0.09 14.75
N CYS A 329 -11.23 1.02 14.25
CA CYS A 329 -12.66 1.08 14.58
C CYS A 329 -13.45 0.01 13.80
N GLY A 330 -14.10 -0.91 14.53
CA GLY A 330 -14.90 -1.98 13.93
C GLY A 330 -16.07 -1.48 13.05
N ALA A 331 -16.63 -0.31 13.34
CA ALA A 331 -17.75 0.27 12.60
C ALA A 331 -17.34 1.15 11.40
N ASN A 332 -16.07 1.58 11.30
CA ASN A 332 -15.60 2.42 10.20
C ASN A 332 -15.33 1.60 8.94
N PHE A 333 -15.02 2.29 7.83
CA PHE A 333 -14.48 1.66 6.62
C PHE A 333 -13.20 0.82 6.94
N PRO A 334 -12.91 -0.27 6.21
CA PRO A 334 -13.78 -0.97 5.26
C PRO A 334 -14.98 -1.63 5.96
N ALA A 335 -16.12 -1.70 5.25
CA ALA A 335 -17.37 -2.23 5.78
C ALA A 335 -17.38 -3.76 6.01
N ARG A 336 -16.47 -4.48 5.33
CA ARG A 336 -16.12 -5.86 5.63
C ARG A 336 -14.67 -5.85 6.09
N LYS A 337 -14.41 -6.39 7.28
CA LYS A 337 -13.04 -6.52 7.79
C LYS A 337 -12.38 -7.77 7.19
N GLN A 338 -11.09 -7.68 6.92
CA GLN A 338 -10.28 -8.83 6.56
C GLN A 338 -9.95 -9.63 7.84
N HIS A 339 -10.15 -10.94 7.77
CA HIS A 339 -9.89 -11.88 8.85
C HIS A 339 -9.02 -13.02 8.30
N LEU A 340 -7.71 -12.89 8.43
CA LEU A 340 -6.73 -13.76 7.79
C LEU A 340 -5.94 -14.58 8.83
N PRO A 341 -5.49 -15.81 8.52
CA PRO A 341 -4.69 -16.60 9.46
C PRO A 341 -3.39 -15.88 9.84
N GLY A 342 -3.09 -15.79 11.14
CA GLY A 342 -1.88 -15.12 11.65
C GLY A 342 -2.00 -13.60 11.81
N TRP A 343 -3.14 -13.00 11.45
CA TRP A 343 -3.43 -11.60 11.77
C TRP A 343 -3.81 -11.43 13.25
N VAL A 344 -3.41 -10.29 13.83
CA VAL A 344 -3.81 -9.87 15.17
C VAL A 344 -4.51 -8.51 15.06
N VAL A 345 -5.74 -8.45 15.60
CA VAL A 345 -6.65 -7.30 15.66
C VAL A 345 -7.09 -7.14 17.11
#